data_AF-A0AAX3G6T7-F1
#
_entry.id   AF-A0AAX3G6T7-F1
#
_cell.length_a   1.000
_cell.length_b   1.000
_cell.length_c   1.000
_cell.angle_alpha   90.00
_cell.angle_beta   90.00
_cell.angle_gamma   90.00
#
_symmetry.space_group_name_H-M   'P 1'
#
loop_
_entity.id
_entity.type
_entity.pdbx_description
1 polymer ?
#
loop_
_entity_poly.entity_id
_entity_poly.type
_entity_poly.pdbx_seq_one_letter_code
_entity_poly.pdbx_strand_id
1 'polypeptide(L)'
;MLRLFFVFFTSFGLCFLSLWGTAGETSPIFSNVNPVLFVLGALFGALSLAFFNYVEGIMKDVPKKLKLQRPQAYVGVINALTELKREVVVNVFLVVVLLMVAFFIGAISEMSFVQKFGGAKYWVWGALSIRGACLLSVLIVVFVQLAGFITANNLRAEISMFGE
;
A
#
# COMPACT_ATOMS: atom_id res chain seq x y z
N MET A 1 5.12 1.54 8.71
CA MET A 1 4.30 2.68 9.20
C MET A 1 4.88 4.04 8.80
N LEU A 2 5.96 4.55 9.43
CA LEU A 2 6.52 5.89 9.14
C LEU A 2 6.92 6.13 7.67
N ARG A 3 7.44 5.09 7.00
CA ARG A 3 7.82 5.15 5.57
C ARG A 3 6.63 5.47 4.66
N LEU A 4 5.45 4.92 4.96
CA LEU A 4 4.25 5.13 4.14
C LEU A 4 3.64 6.51 4.33
N PHE A 5 3.67 7.04 5.55
CA PHE A 5 3.31 8.44 5.80
C PHE A 5 4.25 9.38 5.05
N PHE A 6 5.57 9.13 5.10
CA PHE A 6 6.54 9.94 4.36
C PHE A 6 6.31 9.89 2.84
N VAL A 7 6.07 8.69 2.29
CA VAL A 7 5.69 8.51 0.89
C VAL A 7 4.44 9.32 0.56
N PHE A 8 3.38 9.25 1.37
CA PHE A 8 2.16 10.00 1.14
C PHE A 8 2.40 11.52 1.09
N PHE A 9 3.14 12.08 2.06
CA PHE A 9 3.42 13.52 2.09
C PHE A 9 4.33 13.99 0.95
N THR A 10 5.34 13.19 0.58
CA THR A 10 6.20 13.50 -0.57
C THR A 10 5.43 13.42 -1.89
N SER A 11 4.60 12.40 -2.08
CA SER A 11 3.72 12.28 -3.25
C SER A 11 2.69 13.41 -3.32
N PHE A 12 2.12 13.82 -2.18
CA PHE A 12 1.23 14.97 -2.10
C PHE A 12 1.92 16.27 -2.54
N GLY A 13 3.12 16.53 -2.03
CA GLY A 13 3.92 17.69 -2.44
C GLY A 13 4.24 17.67 -3.94
N LEU A 14 4.62 16.52 -4.49
CA LEU A 14 4.92 16.37 -5.92
C LEU A 14 3.69 16.57 -6.81
N CYS A 15 2.54 16.01 -6.43
CA CYS A 15 1.29 16.23 -7.16
C CYS A 15 0.86 17.69 -7.14
N PHE A 16 0.98 18.36 -5.99
CA PHE A 16 0.65 19.78 -5.86
C PHE A 16 1.60 20.67 -6.67
N LEU A 17 2.90 20.42 -6.62
CA LEU A 17 3.90 21.13 -7.42
C LEU A 17 3.69 20.91 -8.92
N SER A 18 3.32 19.70 -9.34
CA SER A 18 3.01 19.39 -10.74
C SER A 18 1.79 20.18 -11.23
N LEU A 19 0.72 20.22 -10.44
CA LEU A 19 -0.47 21.02 -10.76
C LEU A 19 -0.18 22.52 -10.79
N TRP A 20 0.60 23.01 -9.83
CA TRP A 20 0.99 24.42 -9.76
C TRP A 20 1.91 24.82 -10.93
N GLY A 21 2.93 24.01 -11.24
CA GLY A 21 3.88 24.27 -12.32
C GLY A 21 3.31 24.11 -13.73
N THR A 22 2.26 23.31 -13.90
CA THR A 22 1.55 23.13 -15.19
C THR A 22 0.28 23.98 -15.30
N ALA A 23 0.08 24.94 -14.38
CA ALA A 23 -1.12 25.78 -14.32
C ALA A 23 -2.46 24.99 -14.34
N GLY A 24 -2.44 23.73 -13.92
CA GLY A 24 -3.59 22.82 -13.90
C GLY A 24 -3.79 21.96 -15.15
N GLU A 25 -2.89 21.95 -16.14
CA GLU A 25 -3.01 21.08 -17.33
C GLU A 25 -2.98 19.58 -16.99
N THR A 26 -2.35 19.20 -15.88
CA THR A 26 -2.32 17.81 -15.37
C THR A 26 -3.58 17.40 -14.59
N SER A 27 -4.54 18.32 -14.39
CA SER A 27 -5.82 18.06 -13.71
C SER A 27 -6.59 16.83 -14.24
N PRO A 28 -6.66 16.55 -15.56
CA PRO A 28 -7.38 15.39 -16.09
C PRO A 28 -6.81 14.03 -15.65
N ILE A 29 -5.52 13.98 -15.32
CA ILE A 29 -4.84 12.76 -14.86
C ILE A 29 -5.30 12.40 -13.44
N PHE A 30 -5.53 13.43 -12.61
CA PHE A 30 -5.93 13.26 -11.21
C PHE A 30 -7.45 13.32 -11.00
N SER A 31 -8.25 13.55 -12.04
CA SER A 31 -9.71 13.52 -11.94
C SER A 31 -10.29 12.11 -12.14
N ASN A 32 -9.67 11.29 -13.00
CA ASN A 32 -10.13 9.93 -13.35
C ASN A 32 -9.39 8.81 -12.60
N VAL A 33 -9.08 9.04 -11.33
CA VAL A 33 -8.24 8.12 -10.53
C VAL A 33 -9.01 6.95 -9.94
N ASN A 34 -10.33 7.09 -9.75
CA ASN A 34 -11.15 6.10 -9.05
C ASN A 34 -11.11 4.70 -9.69
N PRO A 35 -11.25 4.53 -11.01
CA PRO A 35 -11.18 3.19 -11.62
C PRO A 35 -9.83 2.53 -11.39
N VAL A 36 -8.74 3.29 -11.55
CA VAL A 36 -7.37 2.79 -11.35
C VAL A 36 -7.13 2.43 -9.89
N LEU A 37 -7.58 3.26 -8.96
CA LEU A 37 -7.53 3.00 -7.53
C LEU A 37 -8.31 1.74 -7.14
N PHE A 38 -9.47 1.51 -7.76
CA PHE A 38 -10.28 0.31 -7.50
C PHE A 38 -9.59 -0.96 -7.99
N VAL A 39 -9.03 -0.92 -9.21
CA VAL A 39 -8.25 -2.05 -9.77
C VAL A 39 -7.01 -2.33 -8.93
N LEU A 40 -6.24 -1.29 -8.57
CA LEU A 40 -5.07 -1.43 -7.71
C LEU A 40 -5.43 -1.92 -6.31
N GLY A 41 -6.53 -1.44 -5.74
CA GLY A 41 -7.04 -1.89 -4.45
C GLY A 41 -7.44 -3.36 -4.47
N ALA A 42 -8.14 -3.81 -5.52
CA ALA A 42 -8.51 -5.21 -5.70
C ALA A 42 -7.28 -6.11 -5.89
N LEU A 43 -6.34 -5.70 -6.75
CA LEU A 43 -5.07 -6.41 -6.97
C LEU A 43 -4.27 -6.52 -5.67
N PHE A 44 -4.16 -5.41 -4.94
CA PHE A 44 -3.46 -5.36 -3.66
C PHE A 44 -4.11 -6.25 -2.60
N GLY A 45 -5.44 -6.24 -2.51
CA GLY A 45 -6.19 -7.11 -1.60
C GLY A 45 -5.94 -8.59 -1.91
N ALA A 46 -6.03 -8.98 -3.19
CA ALA A 46 -5.76 -10.35 -3.62
C ALA A 46 -4.32 -10.78 -3.33
N LEU A 47 -3.33 -9.93 -3.63
CA LEU A 47 -1.92 -10.18 -3.33
C LEU A 47 -1.66 -10.30 -1.82
N SER A 48 -2.31 -9.46 -1.01
CA SER A 48 -2.17 -9.50 0.44
C SER A 48 -2.72 -10.79 1.04
N LEU A 49 -3.86 -11.26 0.54
CA LEU A 49 -4.48 -12.50 0.98
C LEU A 49 -3.63 -13.72 0.54
N ALA A 50 -3.14 -13.72 -0.69
CA ALA A 50 -2.22 -14.74 -1.19
C ALA A 50 -0.93 -14.79 -0.35
N PHE A 51 -0.34 -13.64 -0.04
CA PHE A 51 0.86 -13.54 0.78
C PHE A 51 0.61 -14.02 2.22
N PHE A 52 -0.51 -13.64 2.83
CA PHE A 52 -0.88 -14.08 4.17
C PHE A 52 -1.01 -15.61 4.25
N ASN A 53 -1.70 -16.22 3.29
CA ASN A 53 -1.83 -17.67 3.19
C ASN A 53 -0.47 -18.35 2.94
N TYR A 54 0.38 -17.74 2.12
CA TYR A 54 1.72 -18.24 1.84
C TYR A 54 2.62 -18.24 3.08
N VAL A 55 2.66 -17.12 3.81
CA VAL A 55 3.39 -17.00 5.09
C VAL A 55 2.87 -18.01 6.11
N GLU A 56 1.55 -18.18 6.21
CA GLU A 56 0.96 -19.17 7.11
C GLU A 56 1.30 -20.61 6.70
N GLY A 57 1.38 -20.89 5.40
CA GLY A 57 1.90 -22.15 4.87
C GLY A 57 3.34 -22.41 5.29
N ILE A 58 4.23 -21.43 5.09
CA ILE A 58 5.64 -21.53 5.52
C ILE A 58 5.74 -21.79 7.03
N MET A 59 4.96 -21.07 7.85
CA MET A 59 4.95 -21.27 9.31
C MET A 59 4.58 -22.71 9.71
N LYS A 60 3.68 -23.36 8.94
CA LYS A 60 3.28 -24.76 9.17
C LYS A 60 4.36 -25.75 8.70
N ASP A 61 5.08 -25.41 7.64
CA ASP A 61 6.16 -26.21 7.04
C ASP A 61 7.49 -26.12 7.81
N VAL A 62 7.63 -25.20 8.78
CA VAL A 62 8.87 -25.10 9.58
C VAL A 62 9.10 -26.41 10.37
N PRO A 63 10.22 -27.12 10.13
CA PRO A 63 10.42 -28.45 10.68
C PRO A 63 10.44 -28.43 12.21
N LYS A 64 9.58 -29.25 12.83
CA LYS A 64 9.53 -29.43 14.30
C LYS A 64 10.87 -29.92 14.88
N LYS A 65 11.74 -30.51 14.04
CA LYS A 65 13.12 -30.88 14.40
C LYS A 65 13.99 -29.66 14.72
N LEU A 66 13.76 -28.52 14.07
CA LEU A 66 14.45 -27.25 14.35
C LEU A 66 14.09 -26.71 15.74
N LYS A 67 12.85 -26.94 16.19
CA LYS A 67 12.40 -26.60 17.55
C LYS A 67 13.16 -27.37 18.64
N LEU A 68 13.59 -28.60 18.33
CA LEU A 68 14.36 -29.46 19.24
C LEU A 68 15.86 -29.17 19.22
N GLN A 69 16.44 -28.86 18.06
CA GLN A 69 17.89 -28.64 17.92
C GLN A 69 18.33 -27.19 18.16
N ARG A 70 17.56 -26.19 17.70
CA ARG A 70 17.88 -24.75 17.85
C ARG A 70 16.61 -23.93 18.16
N PRO A 71 16.08 -24.02 19.38
CA PRO A 71 14.83 -23.37 19.77
C PRO A 71 14.86 -21.84 19.60
N GLN A 72 16.00 -21.19 19.83
CA GLN A 72 16.14 -19.74 19.64
C GLN A 72 16.01 -19.32 18.17
N ALA A 73 16.60 -20.09 17.23
CA ALA A 73 16.48 -19.82 15.80
C ALA A 73 15.05 -20.06 15.30
N TYR A 74 14.39 -21.11 15.79
CA TYR A 74 12.98 -21.39 15.48
C TYR A 74 12.06 -20.24 15.95
N VAL A 75 12.24 -19.75 17.18
CA VAL A 75 11.47 -18.61 17.70
C VAL A 75 11.76 -17.34 16.88
N GLY A 76 13.01 -17.11 16.47
CA GLY A 76 13.38 -15.98 15.61
C GLY A 76 12.66 -15.99 14.26
N VAL A 77 12.64 -17.14 13.58
CA VAL A 77 11.96 -17.32 12.28
C VAL A 77 10.44 -17.15 12.42
N ILE A 78 9.83 -17.76 13.43
CA ILE A 78 8.39 -17.63 13.70
C ILE A 78 8.02 -16.18 14.05
N ASN A 79 8.82 -15.49 14.86
CA ASN A 79 8.59 -14.08 15.18
C ASN A 79 8.72 -13.19 13.93
N ALA A 80 9.73 -13.41 13.08
CA ALA A 80 9.90 -12.66 11.84
C ALA A 80 8.73 -12.89 10.86
N LEU A 81 8.27 -14.14 10.70
CA LEU A 81 7.09 -14.47 9.89
C LEU A 81 5.81 -13.83 10.46
N THR A 82 5.65 -13.82 11.78
CA THR A 82 4.50 -13.19 12.46
C THR A 82 4.53 -11.66 12.30
N GLU A 83 5.72 -11.06 12.35
CA GLU A 83 5.90 -9.62 12.14
C GLU A 83 5.58 -9.23 10.69
N LEU A 84 6.04 -10.01 9.69
CA LEU A 84 5.64 -9.80 8.29
C LEU A 84 4.13 -9.92 8.10
N LYS A 85 3.49 -10.91 8.73
CA LYS A 85 2.03 -11.09 8.68
C LYS A 85 1.31 -9.87 9.25
N ARG A 86 1.78 -9.35 10.38
CA ARG A 86 1.23 -8.15 11.00
C ARG A 86 1.41 -6.92 10.11
N GLU A 87 2.57 -6.76 9.48
CA GLU A 87 2.84 -5.65 8.57
C GLU A 87 1.89 -5.65 7.37
N VAL A 88 1.62 -6.83 6.79
CA VAL A 88 0.66 -6.98 5.68
C VAL A 88 -0.75 -6.54 6.08
N VAL A 89 -1.24 -7.00 7.23
CA VAL A 89 -2.58 -6.63 7.73
C VAL A 89 -2.68 -5.11 7.94
N VAL A 90 -1.64 -4.50 8.50
CA VAL A 90 -1.57 -3.06 8.70
C VAL A 90 -1.58 -2.31 7.37
N ASN A 91 -0.83 -2.78 6.37
CA ASN A 91 -0.79 -2.16 5.04
C ASN A 91 -2.16 -2.26 4.34
N VAL A 92 -2.87 -3.39 4.49
CA VAL A 92 -4.26 -3.55 4.03
C VAL A 92 -5.19 -2.52 4.65
N PHE A 93 -5.15 -2.37 5.97
CA PHE A 93 -5.97 -1.38 6.64
C PHE A 93 -5.68 0.04 6.14
N LEU A 94 -4.40 0.39 5.96
CA LEU A 94 -4.00 1.70 5.46
C LEU A 94 -4.50 1.97 4.03
N VAL A 95 -4.35 1.01 3.12
CA VAL A 95 -4.82 1.13 1.74
C VAL A 95 -6.33 1.33 1.71
N VAL A 96 -7.09 0.59 2.52
CA VAL A 96 -8.54 0.75 2.63
C VAL A 96 -8.92 2.16 3.10
N VAL A 97 -8.21 2.69 4.10
CA VAL A 97 -8.42 4.08 4.56
C VAL A 97 -8.08 5.09 3.46
N LEU A 98 -6.96 4.93 2.75
CA LEU A 98 -6.57 5.82 1.65
C LEU A 98 -7.58 5.81 0.50
N LEU A 99 -8.14 4.64 0.17
CA LEU A 99 -9.19 4.50 -0.84
C LEU A 99 -10.48 5.20 -0.42
N MET A 100 -10.90 5.05 0.85
CA MET A 100 -12.05 5.79 1.38
C MET A 100 -11.82 7.30 1.30
N VAL A 101 -10.66 7.78 1.75
CA VAL A 101 -10.31 9.21 1.70
C VAL A 101 -10.33 9.72 0.25
N ALA A 102 -9.72 9.00 -0.69
CA ALA A 102 -9.72 9.37 -2.11
C ALA A 102 -11.14 9.43 -2.69
N PHE A 103 -12.02 8.50 -2.30
CA PHE A 103 -13.41 8.47 -2.73
C PHE A 103 -14.22 9.64 -2.16
N PHE A 104 -14.12 9.89 -0.85
CA PHE A 104 -14.81 11.00 -0.18
C PHE A 104 -14.39 12.34 -0.76
N ILE A 105 -13.08 12.56 -0.96
CA ILE A 105 -12.57 13.80 -1.54
C ILE A 105 -13.02 13.95 -2.99
N GLY A 106 -13.03 12.86 -3.76
CA GLY A 106 -13.59 12.84 -5.11
C GLY A 106 -15.05 13.28 -5.13
N ALA A 107 -15.89 12.68 -4.28
CA ALA A 107 -17.30 12.99 -4.17
C ALA A 107 -17.55 14.46 -3.76
N ILE A 108 -16.78 14.98 -2.78
CA ILE A 108 -16.86 16.38 -2.37
C ILE A 108 -16.44 17.33 -3.50
N SER A 109 -15.41 16.97 -4.28
CA SER A 109 -14.91 17.80 -5.38
C SER A 109 -15.90 17.94 -6.55
N GLU A 110 -16.80 16.96 -6.72
CA GLU A 110 -17.83 16.96 -7.78
C GLU A 110 -19.14 17.64 -7.34
N MET A 111 -19.30 17.97 -6.05
CA MET A 111 -20.47 18.71 -5.58
C MET A 111 -20.49 20.14 -6.15
N SER A 112 -21.57 20.47 -6.87
CA SER A 112 -21.81 21.75 -7.55
C SER A 112 -21.74 23.00 -6.65
N PHE A 113 -21.76 22.82 -5.33
CA PHE A 113 -21.56 23.88 -4.34
C PHE A 113 -20.10 24.38 -4.26
N VAL A 114 -19.12 23.49 -4.48
CA VAL A 114 -17.69 23.79 -4.35
C VAL A 114 -17.16 24.57 -5.56
N GLN A 115 -17.72 24.33 -6.75
CA GLN A 115 -17.37 25.08 -7.97
C GLN A 115 -17.85 26.53 -7.98
N LYS A 116 -18.82 26.91 -7.12
CA LYS A 116 -19.40 28.27 -7.08
C LYS A 116 -18.61 29.28 -6.26
N PHE A 117 -17.69 28.86 -5.40
CA PHE A 117 -16.88 29.78 -4.59
C PHE A 117 -15.62 30.23 -5.35
N GLY A 118 -15.35 31.54 -5.43
CA GLY A 118 -14.21 32.13 -6.17
C GLY A 118 -12.81 31.69 -5.72
N GLY A 119 -12.67 30.94 -4.62
CA GLY A 119 -11.45 30.23 -4.20
C GLY A 119 -11.31 28.80 -4.77
N ALA A 120 -12.23 28.38 -5.64
CA ALA A 120 -12.36 27.01 -6.14
C ALA A 120 -11.09 26.47 -6.79
N LYS A 121 -10.26 27.30 -7.44
CA LYS A 121 -9.06 26.81 -8.15
C LYS A 121 -8.07 26.11 -7.20
N TYR A 122 -7.70 26.77 -6.09
CA TYR A 122 -6.75 26.20 -5.13
C TYR A 122 -7.35 25.03 -4.34
N TRP A 123 -8.65 25.09 -4.04
CA TRP A 123 -9.37 24.01 -3.36
C TRP A 123 -9.48 22.75 -4.23
N VAL A 124 -9.78 22.93 -5.52
CA VAL A 124 -9.83 21.86 -6.51
C VAL A 124 -8.44 21.25 -6.70
N TRP A 125 -7.38 22.06 -6.80
CA TRP A 125 -6.00 21.57 -6.88
C TRP A 125 -5.56 20.81 -5.62
N GLY A 126 -5.97 21.26 -4.44
CA GLY A 126 -5.76 20.52 -3.19
C GLY A 126 -6.43 19.16 -3.23
N ALA A 127 -7.72 19.10 -3.59
CA ALA A 127 -8.47 17.85 -3.70
C ALA A 127 -7.86 16.89 -4.74
N LEU A 128 -7.48 17.38 -5.92
CA LEU A 128 -6.79 16.62 -6.97
C LEU A 128 -5.42 16.10 -6.49
N SER A 129 -4.67 16.90 -5.73
CA SER A 129 -3.37 16.50 -5.18
C SER A 129 -3.51 15.39 -4.14
N ILE A 130 -4.57 15.41 -3.33
CA ILE A 130 -4.83 14.31 -2.38
C ILE A 130 -5.18 13.03 -3.14
N ARG A 131 -5.99 13.10 -4.20
CA ARG A 131 -6.33 11.94 -5.04
C ARG A 131 -5.09 11.36 -5.74
N GLY A 132 -4.22 12.22 -6.27
CA GLY A 132 -2.93 11.83 -6.85
C GLY A 132 -1.98 11.19 -5.82
N ALA A 133 -1.89 11.77 -4.63
CA ALA A 133 -1.10 11.22 -3.53
C ALA A 133 -1.59 9.84 -3.09
N CYS A 134 -2.91 9.64 -3.02
CA CYS A 134 -3.50 8.33 -2.74
C CYS A 134 -3.12 7.30 -3.83
N LEU A 135 -3.20 7.65 -5.12
CA LEU A 135 -2.80 6.73 -6.20
C LEU A 135 -1.33 6.34 -6.11
N LEU A 136 -0.43 7.31 -5.96
CA LEU A 136 1.00 7.03 -5.86
C LEU A 136 1.33 6.20 -4.61
N SER A 137 0.69 6.50 -3.48
CA SER A 137 0.87 5.75 -2.24
C SER A 137 0.41 4.31 -2.38
N VAL A 138 -0.77 4.06 -2.96
CA VAL A 138 -1.27 2.70 -3.21
C VAL A 138 -0.35 1.94 -4.16
N LEU A 139 0.14 2.59 -5.22
CA LEU A 139 1.06 2.00 -6.17
C LEU A 139 2.39 1.60 -5.52
N ILE A 140 2.96 2.46 -4.67
CA ILE A 140 4.19 2.15 -3.91
C ILE A 140 3.95 1.00 -2.92
N VAL A 141 2.81 0.99 -2.23
CA VAL A 141 2.44 -0.11 -1.33
C VAL A 141 2.38 -1.45 -2.07
N VAL A 142 1.81 -1.48 -3.28
CA VAL A 142 1.80 -2.68 -4.13
C VAL A 142 3.21 -3.17 -4.43
N PHE A 143 4.13 -2.27 -4.78
CA PHE A 143 5.54 -2.65 -5.01
C PHE A 143 6.23 -3.18 -3.75
N VAL A 144 5.99 -2.55 -2.59
CA VAL A 144 6.53 -3.04 -1.31
C VAL A 144 5.98 -4.43 -0.99
N GLN A 145 4.70 -4.67 -1.23
CA GLN A 145 4.07 -5.97 -1.04
C GLN A 145 4.67 -7.05 -1.95
N LEU A 146 4.92 -6.72 -3.22
CA LEU A 146 5.59 -7.62 -4.17
C LEU A 146 7.03 -7.92 -3.75
N ALA A 147 7.78 -6.93 -3.29
CA ALA A 147 9.12 -7.13 -2.74
C ALA A 147 9.08 -8.06 -1.51
N GLY A 148 8.12 -7.84 -0.59
CA GLY A 148 7.89 -8.72 0.55
C GLY A 148 7.56 -10.16 0.14
N PHE A 149 6.78 -10.34 -0.93
CA PHE A 149 6.49 -11.64 -1.53
C PHE A 149 7.77 -12.34 -2.01
N ILE A 150 8.64 -11.63 -2.73
CA ILE A 150 9.93 -12.16 -3.20
C ILE A 150 10.82 -12.56 -2.02
N THR A 151 10.92 -11.71 -0.99
CA THR A 151 11.72 -12.02 0.21
C THR A 151 11.21 -13.27 0.93
N ALA A 152 9.90 -13.42 1.10
CA ALA A 152 9.33 -14.63 1.71
C ALA A 152 9.60 -15.89 0.87
N ASN A 153 9.59 -15.76 -0.47
CA ASN A 153 9.88 -16.87 -1.35
C ASN A 153 11.34 -17.32 -1.26
N ASN A 154 12.28 -16.36 -1.17
CA ASN A 154 13.70 -16.65 -0.96
C ASN A 154 13.95 -17.31 0.41
N LEU A 155 13.29 -16.83 1.48
CA LEU A 155 13.36 -17.44 2.80
C LEU A 155 12.84 -18.89 2.81
N ARG A 156 11.75 -19.17 2.08
CA ARG A 156 11.25 -20.54 1.93
C ARG A 156 12.28 -21.43 1.23
N ALA A 157 12.92 -20.94 0.17
CA ALA A 157 13.95 -21.68 -0.55
C ALA A 157 15.13 -22.03 0.36
N GLU A 158 15.60 -21.09 1.19
CA GLU A 158 16.63 -21.35 2.20
C GLU A 158 16.17 -22.39 3.23
N ILE A 159 14.97 -22.25 3.80
CA ILE A 159 14.43 -23.19 4.79
C ILE A 159 14.27 -24.61 4.21
N SER A 160 13.89 -24.74 2.94
CA SER A 160 13.80 -26.05 2.27
C SER A 160 15.17 -26.70 2.07
N MET A 161 16.23 -25.91 1.88
CA MET A 161 17.60 -26.41 1.72
C MET A 161 18.20 -26.92 3.04
N PHE A 162 17.79 -26.37 4.18
CA PHE A 162 18.17 -26.86 5.52
C PHE A 162 17.29 -28.03 6.02
N GLY A 163 16.32 -28.47 5.20
CA GLY A 163 15.38 -29.55 5.53
C GLY A 163 15.83 -30.95 5.10
N GLU A 164 16.83 -31.06 4.24
CA GLU A 164 17.56 -32.31 3.93
C GLU A 164 18.72 -32.52 4.90
#